data_AF-A0A369H4D5-F1
#
_entry.id   AF-A0A369H4D5-F1
#
_cell.length_a   1.000
_cell.length_b   1.000
_cell.length_c   1.000
_cell.angle_alpha   90.00
_cell.angle_beta   90.00
_cell.angle_gamma   90.00
#
_symmetry.space_group_name_H-M   'P 1'
#
loop_
_entity.id
_entity.type
_entity.pdbx_description
1 polymer ?
#
loop_
_entity_poly.entity_id
_entity_poly.type
_entity_poly.pdbx_seq_one_letter_code
_entity_poly.pdbx_strand_id
1 'polypeptide(L)'
;MIKGMRSRSSPKFVLCQYMNYGWQPSVHPSSFSPTKLQTYTTESWSSLDRGTWLLSILPPTLNETFTNAYGGTWQELASELNSGLDSITDKSTMYQILMWYSQKAEVDKKVCWQTHYTLALERYENALGALNSLFVDPQTIEDNDTYAKRPMDLPPLYLDHSALHCLHPDSAIYDQMADLVQGVTVRWPNKEISIDDFRERADKAAHPFGRALFHAARETYDCPYFDGCSTKNLYGGIPFLAPSFNVFIGTMQTMLKERYQVCIAFDEVIGIPSNAYAFATSSFSNGGHRLVAAGCRSKPCYNEFNEAVRFGNDFCHPHHLDEGLSYFVHADAFSKRTECGRSMLILFAEHFNPVCHCLRTSSSAVYCARLPCYYELMTGSDYHIDKLKSDCRTGNLSQNRSLAFPYSLSPLKPKCGMPMIEFPYEDRRLVCECAKVREDEEEMLFQSYYNMSSKLVKRSDIKGVESFRVGRKLEVVVGR
;
A
#
# COMPACT_ATOMS: atom_id res chain seq x y z
N MET A 1 46.33 -1.20 12.15
CA MET A 1 46.07 -0.65 13.51
C MET A 1 44.96 0.38 13.39
N ILE A 2 43.73 0.05 13.77
CA ILE A 2 42.67 1.05 13.97
C ILE A 2 42.39 1.04 15.47
N LYS A 3 43.01 1.99 16.18
CA LYS A 3 42.87 2.21 17.62
C LYS A 3 41.85 3.34 17.80
N GLY A 4 40.72 3.04 18.42
CA GLY A 4 39.77 4.06 18.86
C GLY A 4 38.29 3.66 18.76
N MET A 5 37.88 2.52 19.31
CA MET A 5 36.46 2.33 19.62
C MET A 5 36.15 3.19 20.84
N ARG A 6 35.59 4.37 20.58
CA ARG A 6 35.01 5.26 21.60
C ARG A 6 33.93 4.50 22.33
N SER A 7 33.92 4.61 23.67
CA SER A 7 32.79 4.23 24.52
C SER A 7 31.52 4.87 23.92
N ARG A 8 30.65 4.05 23.33
CA ARG A 8 29.37 4.47 22.77
C ARG A 8 28.47 4.80 23.96
N SER A 9 28.40 6.08 24.34
CA SER A 9 27.37 6.60 25.24
C SER A 9 26.01 6.07 24.78
N SER A 10 25.15 5.65 25.72
CA SER A 10 23.81 5.14 25.43
C SER A 10 23.13 5.95 24.32
N PRO A 11 22.56 5.29 23.29
CA PRO A 11 21.98 5.99 22.14
C PRO A 11 20.97 7.02 22.64
N LYS A 12 21.21 8.31 22.33
CA LYS A 12 20.41 9.48 22.80
C LYS A 12 18.93 9.47 22.38
N PHE A 13 18.48 8.41 21.71
CA PHE A 13 17.18 8.30 21.06
C PHE A 13 16.35 7.11 21.56
N VAL A 14 16.80 6.42 22.62
CA VAL A 14 16.00 5.37 23.28
C VAL A 14 15.67 5.83 24.69
N LEU A 15 14.37 5.80 25.02
CA LEU A 15 13.87 6.05 26.36
C LEU A 15 13.36 4.74 26.95
N CYS A 16 13.51 4.58 28.26
CA CYS A 16 13.00 3.41 28.98
C CYS A 16 12.25 3.83 30.23
N GLN A 17 11.06 3.28 30.43
CA GLN A 17 10.24 3.46 31.62
C GLN A 17 9.50 2.16 31.94
N TYR A 18 9.03 2.01 33.18
CA TYR A 18 8.09 0.94 33.50
C TYR A 18 6.74 1.25 32.86
N MET A 19 6.05 0.22 32.38
CA MET A 19 4.81 0.37 31.59
C MET A 19 3.76 1.21 32.32
N ASN A 20 3.62 1.05 33.65
CA ASN A 20 2.70 1.83 34.48
C ASN A 20 3.37 2.99 35.24
N TYR A 21 4.61 3.36 34.89
CA TYR A 21 5.33 4.40 35.61
C TYR A 21 4.59 5.75 35.54
N GLY A 22 4.30 6.35 36.69
CA GLY A 22 3.63 7.65 36.78
C GLY A 22 2.11 7.59 36.84
N TRP A 23 1.51 6.41 36.68
CA TRP A 23 0.09 6.20 36.99
C TRP A 23 -0.07 6.02 38.50
N GLN A 24 -0.84 6.90 39.15
CA GLN A 24 -1.14 6.71 40.58
C GLN A 24 -1.97 5.43 40.76
N PRO A 25 -1.69 4.57 41.75
CA PRO A 25 -2.46 3.34 41.99
C PRO A 25 -3.97 3.58 42.20
N SER A 26 -4.36 4.78 42.62
CA SER A 26 -5.75 5.22 42.79
C SER A 26 -6.47 5.56 41.47
N VAL A 27 -5.72 5.69 40.38
CA VAL A 27 -6.22 6.04 39.05
C VAL A 27 -5.60 5.09 38.04
N HIS A 28 -5.80 3.79 38.26
CA HIS A 28 -5.39 2.76 37.31
C HIS A 28 -6.09 3.06 35.96
N PRO A 29 -5.46 2.89 34.80
CA PRO A 29 -6.09 3.14 33.49
C PRO A 29 -7.45 2.45 33.27
N SER A 30 -7.69 1.32 33.94
CA SER A 30 -9.00 0.65 34.02
C SER A 30 -10.11 1.47 34.70
N SER A 31 -9.78 2.54 35.41
CA SER A 31 -10.71 3.52 36.00
C SER A 31 -11.07 4.66 35.03
N PHE A 32 -10.34 4.81 33.92
CA PHE A 32 -10.68 5.68 32.79
C PHE A 32 -11.38 4.95 31.64
N SER A 33 -11.47 3.62 31.69
CA SER A 33 -12.50 2.95 30.90
C SER A 33 -13.85 3.52 31.32
N PRO A 34 -14.67 4.05 30.40
CA PRO A 34 -16.01 4.52 30.76
C PRO A 34 -16.68 3.39 31.53
N THR A 35 -17.16 3.67 32.74
CA THR A 35 -17.83 2.74 33.66
C THR A 35 -18.97 2.00 32.96
N LYS A 36 -18.63 0.94 32.22
CA LYS A 36 -19.54 -0.12 31.84
C LYS A 36 -19.27 -1.25 32.82
N LEU A 37 -20.13 -1.32 33.83
CA LEU A 37 -20.22 -2.34 34.89
C LEU A 37 -20.41 -3.79 34.40
N GLN A 38 -20.16 -4.08 33.12
CA GLN A 38 -20.34 -5.42 32.57
C GLN A 38 -19.02 -6.19 32.60
N THR A 39 -19.04 -7.33 33.28
CA THR A 39 -18.02 -8.38 33.18
C THR A 39 -17.83 -8.76 31.71
N TYR A 40 -16.58 -8.74 31.25
CA TYR A 40 -16.19 -9.00 29.86
C TYR A 40 -16.62 -10.42 29.44
N THR A 41 -17.55 -10.51 28.49
CA THR A 41 -17.87 -11.75 27.77
C THR A 41 -17.20 -11.71 26.39
N THR A 42 -16.99 -12.86 25.75
CA THR A 42 -16.41 -12.93 24.40
C THR A 42 -17.22 -12.15 23.35
N GLU A 43 -18.51 -11.90 23.60
CA GLU A 43 -19.37 -11.07 22.77
C GLU A 43 -19.16 -9.55 22.96
N SER A 44 -18.56 -9.10 24.06
CA SER A 44 -18.36 -7.67 24.37
C SER A 44 -17.05 -7.08 23.80
N TRP A 45 -16.14 -7.91 23.30
CA TRP A 45 -14.81 -7.48 22.83
C TRP A 45 -14.87 -6.55 21.62
N SER A 46 -15.86 -6.72 20.74
CA SER A 46 -16.10 -5.83 19.59
C SER A 46 -16.61 -4.44 20.00
N SER A 47 -17.09 -4.28 21.23
CA SER A 47 -17.61 -3.00 21.76
C SER A 47 -16.60 -2.23 22.61
N LEU A 48 -15.40 -2.80 22.81
CA LEU A 48 -14.34 -2.17 23.58
C LEU A 48 -13.58 -1.18 22.69
N ASP A 49 -13.43 0.05 23.21
CA ASP A 49 -12.50 1.02 22.65
C ASP A 49 -11.06 0.60 22.99
N ARG A 50 -10.51 -0.28 22.13
CA ARG A 50 -9.18 -0.89 22.29
C ARG A 50 -8.08 0.15 22.14
N GLY A 51 -8.26 1.16 21.29
CA GLY A 51 -7.34 2.27 21.13
C GLY A 51 -7.19 3.11 22.41
N THR A 52 -8.32 3.49 23.03
CA THR A 52 -8.33 4.18 24.33
C THR A 52 -7.63 3.32 25.39
N TRP A 53 -7.94 2.02 25.45
CA TRP A 53 -7.28 1.11 26.38
C TRP A 53 -5.76 1.04 26.15
N LEU A 54 -5.30 0.85 24.91
CA LEU A 54 -3.88 0.80 24.56
C LEU A 54 -3.14 2.06 25.03
N LEU A 55 -3.64 3.25 24.69
CA LEU A 55 -3.01 4.51 25.09
C LEU A 55 -2.99 4.68 26.61
N SER A 56 -4.00 4.18 27.30
CA SER A 56 -4.12 4.30 28.76
C SER A 56 -3.07 3.48 29.51
N ILE A 57 -2.55 2.39 28.93
CA ILE A 57 -1.53 1.54 29.55
C ILE A 57 -0.10 1.88 29.10
N LEU A 58 0.08 2.82 28.16
CA LEU A 58 1.41 3.27 27.78
C LEU A 58 2.06 4.10 28.89
N PRO A 59 3.39 4.14 28.96
CA PRO A 59 4.10 5.14 29.74
C PRO A 59 3.62 6.55 29.37
N PRO A 60 3.31 7.43 30.34
CA PRO A 60 2.75 8.76 30.07
C PRO A 60 3.59 9.58 29.09
N THR A 61 4.91 9.51 29.21
CA THR A 61 5.83 10.24 28.31
C THR A 61 5.76 9.73 26.87
N LEU A 62 5.64 8.41 26.66
CA LEU A 62 5.44 7.83 25.32
C LEU A 62 4.09 8.26 24.75
N ASN A 63 3.01 8.15 25.52
CA ASN A 63 1.68 8.54 25.08
C ASN A 63 1.62 10.02 24.67
N GLU A 64 2.10 10.93 25.52
CA GLU A 64 2.12 12.36 25.24
C GLU A 64 2.95 12.69 23.99
N THR A 65 4.18 12.19 23.91
CA THR A 65 5.08 12.52 22.79
C THR A 65 4.63 11.89 21.47
N PHE A 66 4.08 10.67 21.50
CA PHE A 66 3.54 10.03 20.30
C PHE A 66 2.25 10.70 19.83
N THR A 67 1.35 11.09 20.74
CA THR A 67 0.14 11.87 20.40
C THR A 67 0.51 13.21 19.78
N ASN A 68 1.48 13.92 20.37
CA ASN A 68 1.97 15.19 19.82
C ASN A 68 2.59 15.01 18.42
N ALA A 69 3.36 13.95 18.21
CA ALA A 69 3.97 13.66 16.91
C ALA A 69 2.95 13.23 15.84
N TYR A 70 1.86 12.59 16.25
CA TYR A 70 0.72 12.27 15.37
C TYR A 70 0.01 13.52 14.85
N GLY A 71 0.06 14.64 15.59
CA GLY A 71 -0.48 15.93 15.14
C GLY A 71 -2.00 16.07 15.29
N GLY A 72 -2.63 15.15 16.04
CA GLY A 72 -4.05 15.16 16.36
C GLY A 72 -4.32 15.15 17.87
N THR A 73 -5.58 15.04 18.23
CA THR A 73 -6.03 14.85 19.62
C THR A 73 -5.82 13.41 20.07
N TRP A 74 -5.80 13.19 21.38
CA TRP A 74 -5.70 11.87 21.97
C TRP A 74 -6.83 10.93 21.52
N GLN A 75 -8.06 11.46 21.38
CA GLN A 75 -9.23 10.72 20.93
C GLN A 75 -9.13 10.32 19.45
N GLU A 76 -8.60 11.19 18.60
CA GLU A 76 -8.34 10.87 17.19
C GLU A 76 -7.29 9.76 17.08
N LEU A 77 -6.21 9.84 17.86
CA LEU A 77 -5.22 8.77 17.90
C LEU A 77 -5.82 7.44 18.38
N ALA A 78 -6.66 7.45 19.42
CA ALA A 78 -7.36 6.25 19.87
C ALA A 78 -8.24 5.65 18.75
N SER A 79 -8.96 6.49 18.01
CA SER A 79 -9.76 6.07 16.85
C SER A 79 -8.88 5.45 15.76
N GLU A 80 -7.73 6.05 15.44
CA GLU A 80 -6.78 5.48 14.47
C GLU A 80 -6.20 4.14 14.92
N LEU A 81 -5.89 3.98 16.21
CA LEU A 81 -5.44 2.69 16.75
C LEU A 81 -6.53 1.61 16.65
N ASN A 82 -7.80 1.96 16.88
CA ASN A 82 -8.92 1.04 16.64
C ASN A 82 -9.02 0.64 15.17
N SER A 83 -8.94 1.61 14.25
CA SER A 83 -8.94 1.38 12.80
C SER A 83 -7.77 0.47 12.39
N GLY A 84 -6.58 0.71 12.93
CA GLY A 84 -5.40 -0.13 12.73
C GLY A 84 -5.52 -1.55 13.30
N LEU A 85 -6.23 -1.75 14.41
CA LEU A 85 -6.53 -3.09 14.94
C LEU A 85 -7.57 -3.81 14.07
N ASP A 86 -8.55 -3.08 13.53
CA ASP A 86 -9.63 -3.64 12.73
C ASP A 86 -9.20 -4.02 11.31
N SER A 87 -8.19 -3.33 10.77
CA SER A 87 -7.57 -3.69 9.49
C SER A 87 -6.77 -5.00 9.53
N ILE A 88 -6.42 -5.51 10.71
CA ILE A 88 -5.72 -6.79 10.85
C ILE A 88 -6.69 -7.94 10.55
N THR A 89 -6.49 -8.55 9.39
CA THR A 89 -7.28 -9.70 8.91
C THR A 89 -6.98 -10.97 9.71
N ASP A 90 -5.71 -11.22 10.03
CA ASP A 90 -5.30 -12.33 10.90
C ASP A 90 -5.58 -12.02 12.38
N LYS A 91 -6.66 -12.60 12.90
CA LYS A 91 -7.05 -12.42 14.30
C LYS A 91 -5.98 -12.90 15.28
N SER A 92 -5.15 -13.89 14.91
CA SER A 92 -4.05 -14.34 15.77
C SER A 92 -3.03 -13.22 16.01
N THR A 93 -2.60 -12.53 14.94
CA THR A 93 -1.71 -11.36 15.03
C THR A 93 -2.31 -10.24 15.89
N MET A 94 -3.59 -9.92 15.69
CA MET A 94 -4.28 -8.91 16.51
C MET A 94 -4.27 -9.28 18.00
N TYR A 95 -4.59 -10.53 18.34
CA TYR A 95 -4.54 -11.00 19.73
C TYR A 95 -3.13 -10.99 20.30
N GLN A 96 -2.11 -11.37 19.53
CA GLN A 96 -0.71 -11.32 19.99
C GLN A 96 -0.29 -9.90 20.38
N ILE A 97 -0.67 -8.89 19.58
CA ILE A 97 -0.40 -7.48 19.89
C ILE A 97 -1.07 -7.08 21.21
N LEU A 98 -2.38 -7.30 21.34
CA LEU A 98 -3.12 -6.93 22.55
C LEU A 98 -2.58 -7.66 23.80
N MET A 99 -2.27 -8.96 23.67
CA MET A 99 -1.68 -9.75 24.74
C MET A 99 -0.31 -9.26 25.15
N TRP A 100 0.53 -8.84 24.20
CA TRP A 100 1.83 -8.27 24.50
C TRP A 100 1.70 -7.05 25.42
N TYR A 101 0.84 -6.09 25.04
CA TYR A 101 0.59 -4.89 25.82
C TYR A 101 0.01 -5.22 27.21
N SER A 102 -0.97 -6.12 27.29
CA SER A 102 -1.57 -6.55 28.57
C SER A 102 -0.51 -7.15 29.49
N GLN A 103 0.32 -8.06 28.96
CA GLN A 103 1.35 -8.73 29.75
C GLN A 103 2.43 -7.76 30.24
N LYS A 104 2.88 -6.80 29.42
CA LYS A 104 3.87 -5.81 29.88
C LYS A 104 3.27 -4.87 30.92
N ALA A 105 2.00 -4.50 30.79
CA ALA A 105 1.30 -3.67 31.75
C ALA A 105 1.04 -4.40 33.07
N GLU A 106 0.49 -5.62 33.06
CA GLU A 106 0.14 -6.37 34.28
C GLU A 106 1.32 -6.61 35.22
N VAL A 107 2.51 -6.89 34.66
CA VAL A 107 3.71 -7.14 35.46
C VAL A 107 4.56 -5.89 35.68
N ASP A 108 4.05 -4.72 35.28
CA ASP A 108 4.76 -3.44 35.26
C ASP A 108 6.18 -3.58 34.70
N LYS A 109 6.31 -4.16 33.50
CA LYS A 109 7.62 -4.43 32.90
C LYS A 109 8.26 -3.13 32.44
N LYS A 110 9.58 -3.01 32.63
CA LYS A 110 10.39 -1.98 31.97
C LYS A 110 10.32 -2.19 30.46
N VAL A 111 9.86 -1.17 29.74
CA VAL A 111 9.82 -1.12 28.28
C VAL A 111 10.73 0.00 27.79
N CYS A 112 11.30 -0.17 26.61
CA CYS A 112 12.12 0.85 25.95
C CYS A 112 11.56 1.15 24.56
N TRP A 113 11.71 2.38 24.08
CA TRP A 113 11.23 2.77 22.76
C TRP A 113 12.12 3.85 22.13
N GLN A 114 12.10 3.91 20.79
CA GLN A 114 12.77 4.95 20.00
C GLN A 114 11.99 6.27 20.03
N THR A 115 12.68 7.41 20.01
CA THR A 115 12.06 8.74 20.04
C THR A 115 11.83 9.38 18.67
N HIS A 116 11.98 8.63 17.58
CA HIS A 116 11.78 9.11 16.20
C HIS A 116 10.32 8.93 15.76
N TYR A 117 9.39 9.51 16.52
CA TYR A 117 7.94 9.29 16.39
C TYR A 117 7.39 9.65 15.00
N THR A 118 7.70 10.86 14.52
CA THR A 118 7.26 11.34 13.20
C THR A 118 7.77 10.44 12.08
N LEU A 119 9.02 9.99 12.16
CA LEU A 119 9.57 9.06 11.18
C LEU A 119 8.80 7.74 11.18
N ALA A 120 8.50 7.16 12.34
CA ALA A 120 7.69 5.93 12.40
C ALA A 120 6.30 6.12 11.78
N LEU A 121 5.63 7.23 12.09
CA LEU A 121 4.32 7.57 11.54
C LEU A 121 4.34 7.76 10.02
N GLU A 122 5.42 8.28 9.45
CA GLU A 122 5.60 8.42 7.99
C GLU A 122 5.90 7.09 7.28
N ARG A 123 6.39 6.05 7.98
CA ARG A 123 6.88 4.80 7.36
C ARG A 123 5.96 3.61 7.52
N TYR A 124 4.98 3.69 8.40
CA TYR A 124 4.03 2.61 8.59
C TYR A 124 2.67 2.98 8.01
N GLU A 125 1.95 1.98 7.54
CA GLU A 125 0.64 2.16 6.90
C GLU A 125 -0.38 2.83 7.84
N ASN A 126 -0.23 2.65 9.15
CA ASN A 126 -1.09 3.25 10.17
C ASN A 126 -0.37 3.50 11.50
N ALA A 127 -1.03 4.25 12.38
CA ALA A 127 -0.50 4.65 13.69
C ALA A 127 -0.19 3.46 14.62
N LEU A 128 -0.93 2.35 14.51
CA LEU A 128 -0.66 1.15 15.31
C LEU A 128 0.66 0.48 14.90
N GLY A 129 0.92 0.38 13.59
CA GLY A 129 2.19 -0.13 13.07
C GLY A 129 3.36 0.75 13.48
N ALA A 130 3.18 2.07 13.36
CA ALA A 130 4.16 3.04 13.83
C ALA A 130 4.44 2.86 15.33
N LEU A 131 3.41 2.79 16.18
CA LEU A 131 3.56 2.59 17.63
C LEU A 131 4.31 1.30 17.97
N ASN A 132 3.90 0.17 17.38
CA ASN A 132 4.52 -1.13 17.63
C ASN A 132 5.99 -1.16 17.19
N SER A 133 6.33 -0.44 16.12
CA SER A 133 7.71 -0.35 15.61
C SER A 133 8.66 0.41 16.53
N LEU A 134 8.16 1.29 17.41
CA LEU A 134 9.01 2.09 18.28
C LEU A 134 9.65 1.26 19.38
N PHE A 135 9.05 0.14 19.79
CA PHE A 135 9.52 -0.63 20.93
C PHE A 135 10.86 -1.32 20.65
N VAL A 136 11.72 -1.26 21.66
CA VAL A 136 13.06 -1.85 21.69
C VAL A 136 13.11 -2.86 22.82
N ASP A 137 13.74 -4.01 22.57
CA ASP A 137 14.05 -4.99 23.61
C ASP A 137 15.10 -4.41 24.57
N PRO A 138 14.76 -4.19 25.86
CA PRO A 138 15.67 -3.63 26.84
C PRO A 138 16.98 -4.40 26.98
N GLN A 139 16.97 -5.73 26.77
CA GLN A 139 18.17 -6.57 26.92
C GLN A 139 19.26 -6.17 25.91
N THR A 140 18.86 -5.78 24.70
CA THR A 140 19.82 -5.44 23.64
C THR A 140 20.56 -4.12 23.89
N ILE A 141 19.98 -3.26 24.72
CA ILE A 141 20.64 -2.03 25.18
C ILE A 141 21.70 -2.37 26.24
N GLU A 142 21.41 -3.35 27.10
CA GLU A 142 22.29 -3.78 28.19
C GLU A 142 23.48 -4.60 27.67
N ASP A 143 23.24 -5.47 26.67
CA ASP A 143 24.26 -6.35 26.08
C ASP A 143 25.23 -5.63 25.11
N ASN A 144 25.06 -4.32 24.91
CA ASN A 144 25.85 -3.51 23.98
C ASN A 144 25.87 -4.10 22.56
N ASP A 145 24.70 -4.55 22.10
CA ASP A 145 24.50 -5.02 20.74
C ASP A 145 24.85 -3.93 19.71
N THR A 146 25.20 -4.35 18.49
CA THR A 146 25.58 -3.42 17.41
C THR A 146 24.43 -2.52 16.96
N TYR A 147 23.19 -2.95 17.16
CA TYR A 147 21.97 -2.20 16.88
C TYR A 147 20.86 -2.58 17.87
N ALA A 148 19.96 -1.64 18.13
CA ALA A 148 18.78 -1.88 18.97
C ALA A 148 17.84 -2.89 18.31
N LYS A 149 17.44 -3.94 19.02
CA LYS A 149 16.50 -4.95 18.48
C LYS A 149 15.08 -4.72 18.97
N ARG A 150 14.08 -5.11 18.18
CA ARG A 150 12.67 -5.07 18.59
C ARG A 150 12.31 -6.28 19.46
N PRO A 151 11.26 -6.19 20.28
CA PRO A 151 10.63 -7.35 20.88
C PRO A 151 10.06 -8.26 19.77
N MET A 152 10.57 -9.48 19.66
CA MET A 152 10.11 -10.42 18.63
C MET A 152 8.69 -10.96 18.89
N ASP A 153 8.23 -10.86 20.14
CA ASP A 153 6.87 -11.16 20.60
C ASP A 153 5.87 -10.04 20.27
N LEU A 154 6.30 -8.89 19.73
CA LEU A 154 5.45 -7.81 19.25
C LEU A 154 5.56 -7.66 17.72
N PRO A 155 4.51 -8.01 16.95
CA PRO A 155 4.51 -7.85 15.50
C PRO A 155 4.55 -6.36 15.06
N PRO A 156 5.48 -5.96 14.17
CA PRO A 156 5.64 -4.55 13.76
C PRO A 156 4.64 -4.07 12.70
N LEU A 157 3.64 -4.87 12.31
CA LEU A 157 2.68 -4.59 11.22
C LEU A 157 3.35 -4.18 9.88
N TYR A 158 2.60 -3.54 8.98
CA TYR A 158 2.98 -3.29 7.60
C TYR A 158 3.61 -1.90 7.41
N LEU A 159 4.67 -1.85 6.62
CA LEU A 159 5.26 -0.60 6.16
C LEU A 159 4.33 0.04 5.12
N ASP A 160 4.34 1.37 5.05
CA ASP A 160 3.71 2.08 3.94
C ASP A 160 4.54 1.84 2.67
N HIS A 161 3.97 1.11 1.71
CA HIS A 161 4.64 0.82 0.44
C HIS A 161 4.72 2.04 -0.49
N SER A 162 3.85 3.04 -0.27
CA SER A 162 3.81 4.30 -1.01
C SER A 162 4.79 5.35 -0.48
N ALA A 163 5.44 5.07 0.65
CA ALA A 163 6.49 5.91 1.24
C ALA A 163 7.89 5.44 0.82
N LEU A 164 8.78 6.41 0.59
CA LEU A 164 10.20 6.14 0.33
C LEU A 164 10.92 5.94 1.66
N HIS A 165 11.45 4.75 1.97
CA HIS A 165 12.11 4.40 3.25
C HIS A 165 13.58 4.81 3.25
N CYS A 166 13.93 5.94 3.85
CA CYS A 166 15.26 6.54 3.76
C CYS A 166 16.03 6.45 5.07
N LEU A 167 17.35 6.40 4.91
CA LEU A 167 18.33 6.50 5.97
C LEU A 167 19.31 7.63 5.65
N HIS A 168 19.17 8.74 6.37
CA HIS A 168 20.02 9.92 6.21
C HIS A 168 21.37 9.75 6.92
N PRO A 169 22.51 10.16 6.34
CA PRO A 169 23.86 9.99 6.94
C PRO A 169 24.04 10.65 8.31
N ASP A 170 23.27 11.69 8.59
CA ASP A 170 23.28 12.40 9.88
C ASP A 170 22.33 11.79 10.92
N SER A 171 21.58 10.74 10.56
CA SER A 171 20.69 10.07 11.50
C SER A 171 21.48 9.35 12.58
N ALA A 172 21.03 9.44 13.83
CA ALA A 172 21.67 8.80 14.97
C ALA A 172 21.70 7.26 14.87
N ILE A 173 20.85 6.68 14.03
CA ILE A 173 20.76 5.23 13.78
C ILE A 173 21.55 4.78 12.54
N TYR A 174 22.17 5.72 11.79
CA TYR A 174 22.88 5.40 10.55
C TYR A 174 23.94 4.33 10.75
N ASP A 175 24.80 4.51 11.76
CA ASP A 175 25.89 3.58 12.03
C ASP A 175 25.36 2.21 12.48
N GLN A 176 24.22 2.15 13.17
CA GLN A 176 23.60 0.88 13.58
C GLN A 176 23.09 0.09 12.36
N MET A 177 22.46 0.77 11.40
CA MET A 177 21.99 0.13 10.17
C MET A 177 23.15 -0.22 9.24
N ALA A 178 24.19 0.62 9.19
CA ALA A 178 25.43 0.31 8.48
C ALA A 178 26.11 -0.93 9.07
N ASP A 179 26.22 -1.04 10.40
CA ASP A 179 26.77 -2.20 11.10
C ASP A 179 25.93 -3.47 10.80
N LEU A 180 24.59 -3.36 10.76
CA LEU A 180 23.70 -4.46 10.38
C LEU A 180 23.99 -4.98 8.97
N VAL A 181 24.07 -4.08 7.99
CA VAL A 181 24.29 -4.42 6.57
C VAL A 181 25.73 -4.90 6.32
N GLN A 182 26.73 -4.29 6.97
CA GLN A 182 28.14 -4.66 6.84
C GLN A 182 28.48 -5.94 7.62
N GLY A 183 27.73 -6.25 8.68
CA GLY A 183 27.91 -7.46 9.50
C GLY A 183 27.62 -8.77 8.74
N VAL A 184 27.17 -8.67 7.49
CA VAL A 184 26.96 -9.81 6.62
C VAL A 184 28.12 -9.89 5.63
N THR A 185 29.12 -10.70 5.96
CA THR A 185 30.35 -10.78 5.19
C THR A 185 30.14 -11.57 3.89
N VAL A 186 30.15 -10.87 2.75
CA VAL A 186 30.40 -11.48 1.43
C VAL A 186 31.90 -11.81 1.37
N ARG A 187 32.32 -13.00 1.83
CA ARG A 187 33.70 -13.45 1.59
C ARG A 187 33.75 -14.24 0.29
N TRP A 188 34.20 -13.57 -0.77
CA TRP A 188 34.60 -14.22 -2.02
C TRP A 188 35.67 -15.31 -1.74
N PRO A 189 35.67 -16.44 -2.48
CA PRO A 189 34.85 -16.71 -3.66
C PRO A 189 33.53 -17.47 -3.43
N ASN A 190 33.29 -18.07 -2.25
CA ASN A 190 32.32 -19.18 -2.13
C ASN A 190 31.23 -19.03 -1.07
N LYS A 191 30.73 -17.83 -0.75
CA LYS A 191 29.51 -17.73 0.07
C LYS A 191 28.55 -16.68 -0.45
N GLU A 192 27.49 -17.17 -1.09
CA GLU A 192 26.23 -16.46 -1.21
C GLU A 192 25.76 -16.07 0.20
N ILE A 193 25.32 -14.81 0.36
CA ILE A 193 24.61 -14.45 1.57
C ILE A 193 23.26 -15.12 1.49
N SER A 194 22.94 -15.98 2.46
CA SER A 194 21.59 -16.50 2.62
C SER A 194 20.62 -15.34 2.81
N ILE A 195 19.64 -15.24 1.91
CA ILE A 195 18.56 -14.25 2.01
C ILE A 195 17.87 -14.41 3.36
N ASP A 196 17.64 -15.64 3.82
CA ASP A 196 16.97 -15.95 5.08
C ASP A 196 17.78 -15.45 6.28
N ASP A 197 19.09 -15.65 6.28
CA ASP A 197 19.97 -15.18 7.38
C ASP A 197 19.96 -13.65 7.47
N PHE A 198 19.97 -12.97 6.32
CA PHE A 198 19.90 -11.51 6.28
C PHE A 198 18.53 -11.02 6.74
N ARG A 199 17.45 -11.65 6.27
CA ARG A 199 16.08 -11.33 6.68
C ARG A 199 15.90 -11.51 8.18
N GLU A 200 16.36 -12.60 8.76
CA GLU A 200 16.29 -12.83 10.20
C GLU A 200 16.99 -11.71 11.01
N ARG A 201 18.15 -11.24 10.53
CA ARG A 201 18.88 -10.12 11.17
C ARG A 201 18.16 -8.79 10.98
N ALA A 202 17.72 -8.50 9.76
CA ALA A 202 17.03 -7.26 9.42
C ALA A 202 15.70 -7.13 10.16
N ASP A 203 14.95 -8.24 10.30
CA ASP A 203 13.67 -8.27 11.01
C ASP A 203 13.83 -7.99 12.52
N LYS A 204 14.98 -8.33 13.11
CA LYS A 204 15.26 -8.03 14.52
C LYS A 204 15.53 -6.56 14.77
N ALA A 205 15.92 -5.77 13.79
CA ALA A 205 16.23 -4.35 14.02
C ALA A 205 14.97 -3.55 14.39
N ALA A 206 15.06 -2.73 15.44
CA ALA A 206 13.92 -1.94 15.91
C ALA A 206 13.57 -0.77 14.98
N HIS A 207 14.54 -0.22 14.24
CA HIS A 207 14.28 0.93 13.38
C HIS A 207 13.46 0.52 12.14
N PRO A 208 12.51 1.36 11.65
CA PRO A 208 11.69 1.07 10.46
C PRO A 208 12.51 0.65 9.23
N PHE A 209 13.68 1.26 9.05
CA PHE A 209 14.61 0.93 7.95
C PHE A 209 15.10 -0.53 7.99
N GLY A 210 15.23 -1.15 9.16
CA GLY A 210 15.54 -2.57 9.30
C GLY A 210 14.45 -3.47 8.74
N ARG A 211 13.18 -3.12 9.03
CA ARG A 211 12.02 -3.79 8.43
C ARG A 211 11.98 -3.57 6.91
N ALA A 212 12.36 -2.39 6.43
CA ALA A 212 12.45 -2.12 5.01
C ALA A 212 13.51 -3.01 4.33
N LEU A 213 14.68 -3.20 4.97
CA LEU A 213 15.71 -4.15 4.52
C LEU A 213 15.20 -5.59 4.51
N PHE A 214 14.43 -6.02 5.53
CA PHE A 214 13.81 -7.35 5.57
C PHE A 214 12.89 -7.59 4.37
N HIS A 215 12.05 -6.61 4.01
CA HIS A 215 11.16 -6.73 2.86
C HIS A 215 11.91 -6.60 1.53
N ALA A 216 12.96 -5.79 1.46
CA ALA A 216 13.79 -5.61 0.27
C ALA A 216 14.64 -6.84 -0.06
N ALA A 217 15.00 -7.67 0.92
CA ALA A 217 15.84 -8.85 0.71
C ALA A 217 15.07 -9.96 -0.02
N ARG A 218 15.19 -9.98 -1.36
CA ARG A 218 14.47 -10.85 -2.27
C ARG A 218 15.38 -11.48 -3.30
N GLU A 219 14.97 -12.62 -3.86
CA GLU A 219 15.67 -13.28 -4.97
C GLU A 219 15.57 -12.47 -6.26
N THR A 220 14.37 -11.99 -6.56
CA THR A 220 14.04 -11.19 -7.74
C THR A 220 13.52 -9.82 -7.34
N TYR A 221 13.78 -8.85 -8.21
CA TYR A 221 13.37 -7.46 -8.04
C TYR A 221 12.65 -7.03 -9.30
N ASP A 222 11.53 -6.32 -9.13
CA ASP A 222 10.83 -5.66 -10.21
C ASP A 222 10.90 -4.16 -10.02
N CYS A 223 10.94 -3.43 -11.13
CA CYS A 223 10.91 -1.98 -11.10
C CYS A 223 9.46 -1.52 -10.93
N PRO A 224 9.08 -0.92 -9.79
CA PRO A 224 7.74 -0.34 -9.64
C PRO A 224 7.62 1.00 -10.36
N TYR A 225 8.75 1.63 -10.69
CA TYR A 225 8.78 2.95 -11.31
C TYR A 225 8.40 2.85 -12.77
N PHE A 226 7.45 3.67 -13.14
CA PHE A 226 7.01 3.73 -14.51
C PHE A 226 8.15 4.16 -15.42
N ASP A 227 8.87 5.25 -15.12
CA ASP A 227 9.99 5.79 -15.93
C ASP A 227 11.21 4.84 -16.03
N GLY A 228 11.07 3.63 -15.49
CA GLY A 228 12.08 2.62 -15.46
C GLY A 228 13.03 2.82 -14.29
N CYS A 229 13.81 1.79 -14.07
CA CYS A 229 14.85 1.78 -13.06
C CYS A 229 16.19 1.61 -13.78
N SER A 230 17.22 2.25 -13.24
CA SER A 230 18.57 1.97 -13.70
C SER A 230 18.97 0.56 -13.30
N THR A 231 19.39 -0.26 -14.25
CA THR A 231 19.89 -1.63 -14.02
C THR A 231 21.40 -1.73 -14.06
N LYS A 232 22.08 -0.67 -14.51
CA LYS A 232 23.54 -0.65 -14.73
C LYS A 232 24.29 0.02 -13.60
N ASN A 233 23.85 1.23 -13.25
CA ASN A 233 24.56 2.09 -12.30
C ASN A 233 23.58 2.71 -11.31
N LEU A 234 24.03 2.90 -10.08
CA LEU A 234 23.27 3.57 -9.05
C LEU A 234 23.56 5.09 -9.12
N TYR A 235 22.52 5.89 -9.34
CA TYR A 235 22.60 7.35 -9.42
C TYR A 235 21.67 7.99 -8.39
N GLY A 236 22.04 9.17 -7.89
CA GLY A 236 21.18 9.95 -7.01
C GLY A 236 19.89 10.38 -7.73
N GLY A 237 18.75 10.27 -7.04
CA GLY A 237 17.43 10.64 -7.59
C GLY A 237 16.83 9.66 -8.61
N ILE A 238 17.56 8.62 -9.03
CA ILE A 238 17.09 7.63 -10.00
C ILE A 238 16.96 6.27 -9.30
N PRO A 239 15.80 5.61 -9.36
CA PRO A 239 15.62 4.30 -8.72
C PRO A 239 16.50 3.25 -9.39
N PHE A 240 17.21 2.47 -8.58
CA PHE A 240 18.08 1.40 -9.02
C PHE A 240 17.41 0.04 -8.82
N LEU A 241 17.39 -0.76 -9.88
CA LEU A 241 16.90 -2.14 -9.85
C LEU A 241 18.09 -3.10 -9.79
N ALA A 242 18.29 -3.69 -8.61
CA ALA A 242 19.35 -4.68 -8.45
C ALA A 242 18.98 -5.98 -9.20
N PRO A 243 19.89 -6.57 -9.99
CA PRO A 243 19.63 -7.82 -10.72
C PRO A 243 19.57 -9.05 -9.81
N SER A 244 20.04 -8.96 -8.56
CA SER A 244 19.99 -10.03 -7.57
C SER A 244 20.20 -9.48 -6.15
N PHE A 245 19.87 -10.30 -5.14
CA PHE A 245 20.12 -9.96 -3.74
C PHE A 245 21.58 -9.63 -3.46
N ASN A 246 22.52 -10.39 -4.02
CA ASN A 246 23.94 -10.17 -3.82
C ASN A 246 24.39 -8.80 -4.35
N VAL A 247 23.83 -8.35 -5.48
CA VAL A 247 24.09 -7.01 -6.00
C VAL A 247 23.42 -5.94 -5.13
N PHE A 248 22.16 -6.13 -4.74
CA PHE A 248 21.46 -5.23 -3.81
C PHE A 248 22.28 -4.99 -2.54
N ILE A 249 22.66 -6.06 -1.83
CA ILE A 249 23.35 -5.95 -0.56
C ILE A 249 24.78 -5.42 -0.72
N GLY A 250 25.51 -5.84 -1.75
CA GLY A 250 26.87 -5.35 -2.02
C GLY A 250 26.91 -3.86 -2.37
N THR A 251 25.94 -3.39 -3.16
CA THR A 251 25.78 -1.97 -3.46
C THR A 251 25.35 -1.18 -2.22
N MET A 252 24.40 -1.69 -1.44
CA MET A 252 23.99 -1.07 -0.17
C MET A 252 25.15 -0.95 0.82
N GLN A 253 25.97 -2.00 0.97
CA GLN A 253 27.19 -1.98 1.78
C GLN A 253 28.15 -0.86 1.34
N THR A 254 28.35 -0.71 0.03
CA THR A 254 29.20 0.34 -0.53
C THR A 254 28.64 1.72 -0.23
N MET A 255 27.35 1.95 -0.48
CA MET A 255 26.72 3.25 -0.21
C MET A 255 26.74 3.61 1.27
N LEU A 256 26.49 2.64 2.15
CA LEU A 256 26.50 2.87 3.58
C LEU A 256 27.88 3.21 4.10
N LYS A 257 28.92 2.53 3.60
CA LYS A 257 30.32 2.79 3.94
C LYS A 257 30.77 4.19 3.54
N GLU A 258 30.32 4.68 2.38
CA GLU A 258 30.61 6.04 1.89
C GLU A 258 29.70 7.13 2.53
N ARG A 259 28.88 6.77 3.51
CA ARG A 259 27.95 7.68 4.21
C ARG A 259 26.98 8.42 3.29
N TYR A 260 26.45 7.75 2.26
CA TYR A 260 25.41 8.33 1.43
C TYR A 260 24.00 8.17 2.02
N GLN A 261 23.08 9.08 1.66
CA GLN A 261 21.67 8.87 1.92
C GLN A 261 21.14 7.73 1.05
N VAL A 262 20.67 6.67 1.67
CA VAL A 262 20.11 5.50 0.98
C VAL A 262 18.61 5.40 1.24
N CYS A 263 17.86 5.00 0.23
CA CYS A 263 16.42 4.81 0.35
C CYS A 263 15.95 3.51 -0.28
N ILE A 264 14.84 2.97 0.19
CA ILE A 264 14.19 1.76 -0.33
C ILE A 264 12.77 2.14 -0.73
N ALA A 265 12.37 1.77 -1.94
CA ALA A 265 11.02 1.94 -2.46
C ALA A 265 10.40 0.57 -2.77
N PHE A 266 9.17 0.37 -2.32
CA PHE A 266 8.38 -0.83 -2.60
C PHE A 266 7.45 -0.61 -3.79
N ASP A 267 6.81 0.55 -3.83
CA ASP A 267 6.02 1.03 -4.97
C ASP A 267 6.67 2.27 -5.61
N GLU A 268 5.99 2.86 -6.60
CA GLU A 268 6.40 4.10 -7.24
C GLU A 268 6.18 5.29 -6.28
N VAL A 269 7.28 5.92 -5.86
CA VAL A 269 7.23 7.10 -4.98
C VAL A 269 7.66 8.35 -5.74
N ILE A 270 6.88 9.43 -5.63
CA ILE A 270 7.21 10.72 -6.25
C ILE A 270 8.30 11.42 -5.43
N GLY A 271 9.24 12.06 -6.12
CA GLY A 271 10.14 13.02 -5.49
C GLY A 271 11.28 12.36 -4.72
N ILE A 272 11.94 11.36 -5.33
CA ILE A 272 13.20 10.85 -4.80
C ILE A 272 14.20 12.02 -4.73
N PRO A 273 14.78 12.33 -3.56
CA PRO A 273 15.77 13.40 -3.45
C PRO A 273 16.95 13.15 -4.40
N SER A 274 17.41 14.19 -5.08
CA SER A 274 18.50 14.07 -6.07
C SER A 274 19.83 13.60 -5.47
N ASN A 275 20.03 13.78 -4.16
CA ASN A 275 21.18 13.31 -3.39
C ASN A 275 20.96 11.93 -2.75
N ALA A 276 19.77 11.32 -2.88
CA ALA A 276 19.45 10.03 -2.30
C ALA A 276 19.62 8.91 -3.32
N TYR A 277 20.19 7.81 -2.87
CA TYR A 277 20.37 6.59 -3.66
C TYR A 277 19.24 5.61 -3.34
N ALA A 278 18.29 5.48 -4.27
CA ALA A 278 17.07 4.70 -4.06
C ALA A 278 17.16 3.31 -4.69
N PHE A 279 16.78 2.29 -3.94
CA PHE A 279 16.63 0.91 -4.41
C PHE A 279 15.16 0.60 -4.65
N ALA A 280 14.83 0.19 -5.87
CA ALA A 280 13.52 -0.35 -6.23
C ALA A 280 13.46 -1.83 -5.85
N THR A 281 12.50 -2.19 -5.00
CA THR A 281 12.45 -3.54 -4.40
C THR A 281 11.09 -4.22 -4.47
N SER A 282 10.26 -3.77 -5.43
CA SER A 282 8.96 -4.38 -5.68
C SER A 282 9.08 -5.86 -6.04
N SER A 283 8.04 -6.64 -5.75
CA SER A 283 7.87 -7.99 -6.27
C SER A 283 6.53 -7.97 -6.94
N PHE A 284 6.52 -7.98 -8.27
CA PHE A 284 5.32 -8.32 -9.00
C PHE A 284 5.08 -9.82 -8.85
N SER A 285 4.43 -10.21 -7.75
CA SER A 285 3.71 -11.47 -7.73
C SER A 285 2.48 -11.31 -8.63
N ASN A 286 2.58 -11.79 -9.87
CA ASN A 286 1.50 -12.18 -10.78
C ASN A 286 0.17 -11.40 -10.64
N GLY A 287 0.02 -10.28 -11.37
CA GLY A 287 -1.31 -9.76 -11.75
C GLY A 287 -1.68 -8.35 -11.29
N GLY A 288 -0.81 -7.61 -10.59
CA GLY A 288 -1.02 -6.17 -10.41
C GLY A 288 -1.02 -5.47 -11.77
N HIS A 289 -2.11 -4.78 -12.13
CA HIS A 289 -2.15 -4.02 -13.38
C HIS A 289 -1.10 -2.91 -13.35
N ARG A 290 -0.32 -2.77 -14.43
CA ARG A 290 0.69 -1.72 -14.59
C ARG A 290 0.02 -0.36 -14.36
N LEU A 291 0.56 0.42 -13.43
CA LEU A 291 0.19 1.84 -13.30
C LEU A 291 0.38 2.50 -14.67
N VAL A 292 -0.58 3.35 -15.01
CA VAL A 292 -0.48 4.19 -16.20
C VAL A 292 0.66 5.16 -15.99
N ALA A 293 1.28 5.63 -17.06
CA ALA A 293 2.42 6.52 -17.00
C ALA A 293 2.47 7.55 -15.88
N ALA A 294 3.56 7.57 -15.12
CA ALA A 294 3.89 8.70 -14.26
C ALA A 294 3.93 10.01 -15.07
N GLY A 295 4.38 9.97 -16.34
CA GLY A 295 4.29 11.08 -17.28
C GLY A 295 2.87 11.58 -17.55
N CYS A 296 1.85 10.73 -17.35
CA CYS A 296 0.44 11.11 -17.46
C CYS A 296 -0.15 11.66 -16.16
N ARG A 297 0.59 11.73 -15.04
CA ARG A 297 0.07 12.26 -13.76
C ARG A 297 -0.40 13.71 -13.84
N SER A 298 0.21 14.48 -14.73
CA SER A 298 -0.21 15.85 -15.01
C SER A 298 -1.49 15.94 -15.84
N LYS A 299 -1.96 14.84 -16.42
CA LYS A 299 -3.20 14.80 -17.18
C LYS A 299 -4.38 14.79 -16.21
N PRO A 300 -5.44 15.56 -16.51
CA PRO A 300 -6.69 15.47 -15.77
C PRO A 300 -7.16 14.01 -15.67
N CYS A 301 -7.75 13.64 -14.53
CA CYS A 301 -8.38 12.32 -14.33
C CYS A 301 -7.42 11.12 -14.28
N TYR A 302 -6.11 11.35 -14.19
CA TYR A 302 -5.12 10.27 -14.13
C TYR A 302 -5.31 9.35 -12.90
N ASN A 303 -5.60 9.92 -11.73
CA ASN A 303 -5.76 9.12 -10.50
C ASN A 303 -6.99 8.23 -10.59
N GLU A 304 -8.11 8.78 -11.04
CA GLU A 304 -9.34 8.03 -11.22
C GLU A 304 -9.21 7.02 -12.36
N PHE A 305 -8.42 7.31 -13.39
CA PHE A 305 -8.06 6.31 -14.38
C PHE A 305 -7.29 5.13 -13.78
N ASN A 306 -6.28 5.39 -12.96
CA ASN A 306 -5.54 4.33 -12.28
C ASN A 306 -6.43 3.47 -11.37
N GLU A 307 -7.40 4.07 -10.68
CA GLU A 307 -8.40 3.33 -9.91
C GLU A 307 -9.33 2.52 -10.82
N ALA A 308 -9.81 3.11 -11.92
CA ALA A 308 -10.71 2.46 -12.87
C ALA A 308 -10.09 1.24 -13.56
N VAL A 309 -8.81 1.31 -13.96
CA VAL A 309 -8.09 0.21 -14.62
C VAL A 309 -7.98 -1.02 -13.70
N ARG A 310 -8.01 -0.85 -12.38
CA ARG A 310 -8.01 -1.97 -11.42
C ARG A 310 -9.26 -2.86 -11.54
N PHE A 311 -10.34 -2.33 -12.13
CA PHE A 311 -11.62 -3.04 -12.27
C PHE A 311 -11.90 -3.53 -13.69
N GLY A 312 -11.00 -3.28 -14.65
CA GLY A 312 -11.14 -3.78 -16.02
C GLY A 312 -10.06 -3.25 -16.99
N ASN A 313 -9.68 -4.07 -17.97
CA ASN A 313 -8.59 -3.78 -18.91
C ASN A 313 -8.97 -2.86 -20.10
N ASP A 314 -10.23 -2.44 -20.23
CA ASP A 314 -10.77 -1.87 -21.48
C ASP A 314 -10.91 -0.34 -21.49
N PHE A 315 -10.43 0.35 -20.45
CA PHE A 315 -10.64 1.79 -20.33
C PHE A 315 -9.99 2.59 -21.47
N CYS A 316 -8.83 2.16 -21.96
CA CYS A 316 -8.16 2.73 -23.16
C CYS A 316 -8.24 1.81 -24.38
N HIS A 317 -9.24 0.93 -24.46
CA HIS A 317 -9.38 0.03 -25.61
C HIS A 317 -9.47 0.85 -26.92
N PRO A 318 -8.65 0.55 -27.95
CA PRO A 318 -8.58 1.34 -29.19
C PRO A 318 -9.95 1.54 -29.84
N HIS A 319 -10.74 0.47 -29.97
CA HIS A 319 -12.09 0.55 -30.52
C HIS A 319 -12.99 1.60 -29.83
N HIS A 320 -12.96 1.66 -28.49
CA HIS A 320 -13.76 2.67 -27.80
C HIS A 320 -13.25 4.08 -28.11
N LEU A 321 -11.92 4.28 -28.17
CA LEU A 321 -11.32 5.58 -28.44
C LEU A 321 -11.60 6.03 -29.88
N ASP A 322 -11.48 5.13 -30.84
CA ASP A 322 -11.70 5.40 -32.27
C ASP A 322 -13.17 5.74 -32.55
N GLU A 323 -14.11 5.07 -31.88
CA GLU A 323 -15.56 5.31 -31.99
C GLU A 323 -16.06 6.44 -31.06
N GLY A 324 -15.18 7.06 -30.26
CA GLY A 324 -15.56 8.12 -29.34
C GLY A 324 -16.54 7.68 -28.24
N LEU A 325 -16.54 6.40 -27.89
CA LEU A 325 -17.46 5.82 -26.91
C LEU A 325 -17.07 6.19 -25.49
N SER A 326 -18.08 6.41 -24.63
CA SER A 326 -17.90 6.52 -23.19
C SER A 326 -17.52 5.18 -22.56
N TYR A 327 -16.78 5.23 -21.46
CA TYR A 327 -16.46 4.06 -20.64
C TYR A 327 -17.18 4.16 -19.29
N PHE A 328 -17.69 3.04 -18.77
CA PHE A 328 -18.46 3.02 -17.53
C PHE A 328 -17.76 2.15 -16.49
N VAL A 329 -17.53 2.71 -15.30
CA VAL A 329 -16.91 2.04 -14.16
C VAL A 329 -17.87 2.04 -12.99
N HIS A 330 -17.93 0.97 -12.20
CA HIS A 330 -18.78 0.97 -11.01
C HIS A 330 -18.32 2.04 -10.01
N ALA A 331 -19.22 2.77 -9.37
CA ALA A 331 -18.84 3.87 -8.46
C ALA A 331 -18.06 3.38 -7.23
N ASP A 332 -18.31 2.15 -6.78
CA ASP A 332 -17.56 1.53 -5.67
C ASP A 332 -16.11 1.16 -6.04
N ALA A 333 -15.71 1.33 -7.31
CA ALA A 333 -14.33 1.18 -7.74
C ALA A 333 -13.40 2.28 -7.19
N PHE A 334 -13.98 3.40 -6.77
CA PHE A 334 -13.25 4.58 -6.35
C PHE A 334 -13.24 4.67 -4.82
N SER A 335 -12.04 4.83 -4.26
CA SER A 335 -11.83 5.02 -2.82
C SER A 335 -12.45 6.31 -2.28
N LYS A 336 -12.64 7.30 -3.16
CA LYS A 336 -13.23 8.61 -2.87
C LYS A 336 -14.18 9.00 -4.00
N ARG A 337 -15.01 10.03 -3.75
CA ARG A 337 -15.82 10.63 -4.81
C ARG A 337 -14.89 11.20 -5.89
N THR A 338 -15.01 10.67 -7.10
CA THR A 338 -14.25 11.11 -8.29
C THR A 338 -14.55 12.56 -8.64
N GLU A 339 -13.51 13.32 -9.00
CA GLU A 339 -13.66 14.66 -9.60
C GLU A 339 -13.84 14.58 -11.11
N CYS A 340 -13.60 13.39 -11.67
CA CYS A 340 -13.64 13.09 -13.08
C CYS A 340 -14.81 12.16 -13.48
N GLY A 341 -15.23 12.30 -14.74
CA GLY A 341 -16.39 11.58 -15.24
C GLY A 341 -17.70 12.09 -14.64
N ARG A 342 -18.81 11.45 -15.01
CA ARG A 342 -20.16 11.81 -14.63
C ARG A 342 -20.77 10.66 -13.85
N SER A 343 -21.27 10.94 -12.64
CA SER A 343 -22.04 9.95 -11.89
C SER A 343 -23.34 9.65 -12.63
N MET A 344 -23.52 8.39 -13.01
CA MET A 344 -24.68 7.87 -13.72
C MET A 344 -25.34 6.79 -12.89
N LEU A 345 -26.67 6.75 -12.88
CA LEU A 345 -27.40 5.60 -12.35
C LEU A 345 -27.89 4.77 -13.53
N ILE A 346 -27.47 3.50 -13.58
CA ILE A 346 -27.94 2.56 -14.60
C ILE A 346 -29.05 1.69 -14.02
N LEU A 347 -30.24 1.76 -14.63
CA LEU A 347 -31.39 0.91 -14.32
C LEU A 347 -31.59 -0.13 -15.43
N PHE A 348 -31.46 -1.40 -15.10
CA PHE A 348 -31.85 -2.51 -15.98
C PHE A 348 -33.36 -2.70 -16.02
N ALA A 349 -33.84 -3.42 -17.03
CA ALA A 349 -35.27 -3.71 -17.18
C ALA A 349 -35.88 -4.36 -15.92
N GLU A 350 -35.16 -5.29 -15.31
CA GLU A 350 -35.57 -5.94 -14.05
C GLU A 350 -35.80 -4.97 -12.90
N HIS A 351 -35.06 -3.85 -12.85
CA HIS A 351 -35.22 -2.83 -11.82
C HIS A 351 -36.53 -2.06 -11.97
N PHE A 352 -36.95 -1.74 -13.20
CA PHE A 352 -38.11 -0.87 -13.44
C PHE A 352 -39.39 -1.61 -13.85
N ASN A 353 -39.29 -2.88 -14.28
CA ASN A 353 -40.44 -3.67 -14.68
C ASN A 353 -41.54 -3.77 -13.61
N PRO A 354 -41.25 -3.99 -12.32
CA PRO A 354 -42.27 -4.00 -11.28
C PRO A 354 -43.00 -2.66 -11.17
N VAL A 355 -42.27 -1.54 -11.26
CA VAL A 355 -42.83 -0.19 -11.20
C VAL A 355 -43.72 0.06 -12.42
N CYS A 356 -43.24 -0.25 -13.62
CA CYS A 356 -44.03 -0.07 -14.83
C CYS A 356 -45.25 -0.98 -14.90
N HIS A 357 -45.14 -2.23 -14.42
CA HIS A 357 -46.30 -3.11 -14.31
C HIS A 357 -47.36 -2.50 -13.39
N CYS A 358 -46.95 -2.02 -12.20
CA CYS A 358 -47.84 -1.32 -11.26
C CYS A 358 -48.47 -0.06 -11.89
N LEU A 359 -47.70 0.78 -12.58
CA LEU A 359 -48.20 2.00 -13.21
C LEU A 359 -49.15 1.74 -14.39
N ARG A 360 -49.03 0.59 -15.06
CA ARG A 360 -49.94 0.16 -16.12
C ARG A 360 -51.26 -0.34 -15.56
N THR A 361 -51.25 -1.06 -14.44
CA THR A 361 -52.42 -1.77 -13.89
C THR A 361 -53.15 -1.01 -12.78
N SER A 362 -52.44 -0.16 -12.02
CA SER A 362 -52.99 0.59 -10.91
C SER A 362 -53.73 1.85 -11.38
N SER A 363 -54.86 2.13 -10.75
CA SER A 363 -55.59 3.38 -10.92
C SER A 363 -54.87 4.59 -10.29
N SER A 364 -54.00 4.36 -9.30
CA SER A 364 -53.26 5.41 -8.59
C SER A 364 -51.76 5.10 -8.49
N ALA A 365 -50.93 6.10 -8.82
CA ALA A 365 -49.47 6.00 -8.75
C ALA A 365 -48.93 5.90 -7.31
N VAL A 366 -49.72 6.34 -6.32
CA VAL A 366 -49.32 6.33 -4.90
C VAL A 366 -49.02 4.91 -4.41
N TYR A 367 -49.74 3.90 -4.93
CA TYR A 367 -49.49 2.50 -4.58
C TYR A 367 -48.15 1.99 -5.12
N CYS A 368 -47.67 2.55 -6.23
CA CYS A 368 -46.41 2.17 -6.84
C CYS A 368 -45.20 2.84 -6.15
N ALA A 369 -45.42 3.91 -5.37
CA ALA A 369 -44.35 4.65 -4.69
C ALA A 369 -43.59 3.85 -3.62
N ARG A 370 -44.13 2.70 -3.20
CA ARG A 370 -43.47 1.77 -2.26
C ARG A 370 -42.55 0.77 -2.93
N LEU A 371 -42.63 0.64 -4.26
CA LEU A 371 -41.81 -0.31 -4.99
C LEU A 371 -40.34 0.19 -5.05
N PRO A 372 -39.36 -0.73 -5.00
CA PRO A 372 -37.97 -0.40 -5.30
C PRO A 372 -37.88 0.33 -6.65
N CYS A 373 -36.95 1.27 -6.78
CA CYS A 373 -36.71 2.08 -7.98
C CYS A 373 -37.76 3.13 -8.36
N TYR A 374 -38.89 3.25 -7.64
CA TYR A 374 -39.90 4.23 -8.00
C TYR A 374 -39.33 5.65 -8.02
N TYR A 375 -38.59 6.03 -6.98
CA TYR A 375 -38.05 7.39 -6.86
C TYR A 375 -36.91 7.64 -7.85
N GLU A 376 -36.07 6.65 -8.10
CA GLU A 376 -35.00 6.71 -9.10
C GLU A 376 -35.59 6.91 -10.52
N LEU A 377 -36.67 6.21 -10.85
CA LEU A 377 -37.41 6.40 -12.12
C LEU A 377 -38.15 7.74 -12.20
N MET A 378 -38.69 8.21 -11.07
CA MET A 378 -39.25 9.56 -10.99
C MET A 378 -38.20 10.62 -11.29
N THR A 379 -36.98 10.48 -10.76
CA THR A 379 -35.86 11.37 -11.08
C THR A 379 -35.55 11.36 -12.57
N GLY A 380 -35.47 10.18 -13.21
CA GLY A 380 -35.24 10.06 -14.65
C GLY A 380 -36.36 10.62 -15.54
N SER A 381 -37.56 10.84 -14.98
CA SER A 381 -38.70 11.46 -15.65
C SER A 381 -38.93 12.91 -15.22
N ASP A 382 -37.92 13.57 -14.64
CA ASP A 382 -37.98 14.95 -14.13
C ASP A 382 -39.14 15.16 -13.14
N TYR A 383 -39.43 14.12 -12.36
CA TYR A 383 -40.53 14.05 -11.41
C TYR A 383 -41.95 14.20 -12.02
N HIS A 384 -42.12 13.99 -13.33
CA HIS A 384 -43.41 14.01 -14.00
C HIS A 384 -44.03 12.61 -14.09
N ILE A 385 -45.02 12.34 -13.22
CA ILE A 385 -45.68 11.02 -13.16
C ILE A 385 -46.37 10.61 -14.47
N ASP A 386 -46.93 11.56 -15.22
CA ASP A 386 -47.60 11.26 -16.49
C ASP A 386 -46.58 10.89 -17.58
N LYS A 387 -45.41 11.52 -17.57
CA LYS A 387 -44.27 11.15 -18.41
C LYS A 387 -43.81 9.73 -18.07
N LEU A 388 -43.62 9.41 -16.79
CA LEU A 388 -43.24 8.06 -16.36
C LEU A 388 -44.27 6.99 -16.76
N LYS A 389 -45.57 7.28 -16.59
CA LYS A 389 -46.65 6.38 -17.06
C LYS A 389 -46.63 6.18 -18.57
N SER A 390 -46.44 7.26 -19.33
CA SER A 390 -46.31 7.21 -20.78
C SER A 390 -45.10 6.39 -21.21
N ASP A 391 -43.94 6.62 -20.60
CA ASP A 391 -42.70 5.88 -20.87
C ASP A 391 -42.85 4.40 -20.55
N CYS A 392 -43.51 4.07 -19.44
CA CYS A 392 -43.84 2.69 -19.11
C CYS A 392 -44.81 2.06 -20.11
N ARG A 393 -45.74 2.79 -20.74
CA ARG A 393 -46.72 2.19 -21.66
C ARG A 393 -46.18 2.02 -23.07
N THR A 394 -45.54 3.07 -23.59
CA THR A 394 -45.25 3.21 -25.02
C THR A 394 -43.86 3.77 -25.31
N GLY A 395 -43.10 4.20 -24.29
CA GLY A 395 -41.82 4.87 -24.45
C GLY A 395 -40.61 4.01 -24.10
N ASN A 396 -39.54 4.64 -23.62
CA ASN A 396 -38.23 3.99 -23.45
C ASN A 396 -38.25 2.82 -22.46
N LEU A 397 -39.13 2.88 -21.45
CA LEU A 397 -39.27 1.84 -20.43
C LEU A 397 -40.06 0.62 -20.93
N SER A 398 -40.76 0.68 -22.07
CA SER A 398 -41.46 -0.48 -22.62
C SER A 398 -40.57 -1.39 -23.47
N GLN A 399 -39.36 -0.94 -23.83
CA GLN A 399 -38.47 -1.65 -24.75
C GLN A 399 -37.48 -2.60 -24.06
N ASN A 400 -37.59 -2.81 -22.74
CA ASN A 400 -36.64 -3.58 -21.92
C ASN A 400 -35.17 -3.15 -22.11
N ARG A 401 -34.93 -1.88 -22.42
CA ARG A 401 -33.59 -1.31 -22.54
C ARG A 401 -33.13 -0.75 -21.19
N SER A 402 -31.84 -0.84 -20.91
CA SER A 402 -31.25 -0.16 -19.76
C SER A 402 -31.43 1.36 -19.90
N LEU A 403 -31.75 2.01 -18.79
CA LEU A 403 -31.74 3.46 -18.70
C LEU A 403 -30.48 3.92 -17.99
N ALA A 404 -29.86 4.97 -18.50
CA ALA A 404 -28.78 5.68 -17.82
C ALA A 404 -29.20 7.15 -17.70
N PHE A 405 -29.09 7.72 -16.51
CA PHE A 405 -29.30 9.15 -16.30
C PHE A 405 -28.32 9.70 -15.27
N PRO A 406 -27.98 11.00 -15.36
CA PRO A 406 -27.09 11.64 -14.39
C PRO A 406 -27.65 11.54 -12.97
N TYR A 407 -26.81 11.08 -12.03
CA TYR A 407 -27.12 10.97 -10.61
C TYR A 407 -26.22 11.92 -9.81
N SER A 408 -26.30 13.21 -10.12
CA SER A 408 -25.54 14.27 -9.42
C SER A 408 -26.35 14.98 -8.32
N LEU A 409 -27.65 14.67 -8.18
CA LEU A 409 -28.62 15.53 -7.47
C LEU A 409 -29.31 14.91 -6.25
N SER A 410 -29.05 13.64 -5.91
CA SER A 410 -29.72 13.04 -4.75
C SER A 410 -28.80 13.01 -3.53
N PRO A 411 -29.17 13.65 -2.41
CA PRO A 411 -28.41 13.56 -1.16
C PRO A 411 -28.46 12.17 -0.52
N LEU A 412 -29.29 11.26 -1.03
CA LEU A 412 -29.47 9.91 -0.52
C LEU A 412 -28.80 8.91 -1.46
N LYS A 413 -28.19 7.85 -0.92
CA LYS A 413 -27.70 6.70 -1.71
C LYS A 413 -28.89 6.06 -2.45
N PRO A 414 -28.80 5.80 -3.77
CA PRO A 414 -29.92 5.24 -4.51
C PRO A 414 -30.29 3.88 -3.93
N LYS A 415 -31.60 3.59 -3.84
CA LYS A 415 -32.08 2.32 -3.27
C LYS A 415 -32.04 1.18 -4.27
N CYS A 416 -31.83 1.48 -5.54
CA CYS A 416 -31.68 0.50 -6.59
C CYS A 416 -30.88 1.06 -7.77
N GLY A 417 -30.63 0.20 -8.75
CA GLY A 417 -29.77 0.53 -9.88
C GLY A 417 -28.30 0.33 -9.53
N MET A 418 -27.47 0.41 -10.56
CA MET A 418 -26.02 0.36 -10.40
C MET A 418 -25.45 1.77 -10.52
N PRO A 419 -24.85 2.32 -9.45
CA PRO A 419 -24.15 3.58 -9.53
C PRO A 419 -22.86 3.36 -10.34
N MET A 420 -22.74 4.10 -11.43
CA MET A 420 -21.60 4.05 -12.33
C MET A 420 -20.99 5.44 -12.47
N ILE A 421 -19.72 5.50 -12.85
CA ILE A 421 -19.05 6.71 -13.34
C ILE A 421 -18.86 6.52 -14.84
N GLU A 422 -19.48 7.40 -15.62
CA GLU A 422 -19.25 7.53 -17.06
C GLU A 422 -18.03 8.41 -17.27
N PHE A 423 -17.03 7.90 -17.99
CA PHE A 423 -15.88 8.67 -18.48
C PHE A 423 -16.12 8.97 -19.96
N PRO A 424 -16.52 10.21 -20.31
CA PRO A 424 -16.62 10.64 -21.69
C PRO A 424 -15.29 10.47 -22.42
N TYR A 425 -15.36 10.31 -23.74
CA TYR A 425 -14.17 10.20 -24.59
C TYR A 425 -13.13 11.32 -24.33
N GLU A 426 -13.56 12.58 -24.22
CA GLU A 426 -12.64 13.70 -24.02
C GLU A 426 -11.86 13.62 -22.70
N ASP A 427 -12.51 13.17 -21.62
CA ASP A 427 -11.89 13.06 -20.29
C ASP A 427 -10.83 11.96 -20.27
N ARG A 428 -11.04 10.88 -21.04
CA ARG A 428 -10.09 9.76 -21.13
C ARG A 428 -9.05 9.92 -22.22
N ARG A 429 -9.32 10.67 -23.29
CA ARG A 429 -8.42 10.78 -24.46
C ARG A 429 -7.02 11.21 -24.05
N LEU A 430 -6.90 12.26 -23.24
CA LEU A 430 -5.59 12.81 -22.85
C LEU A 430 -4.73 11.81 -22.06
N VAL A 431 -5.38 10.99 -21.22
CA VAL A 431 -4.70 9.98 -20.43
C VAL A 431 -4.37 8.76 -21.28
N CYS A 432 -5.30 8.33 -22.15
CA CYS A 432 -5.10 7.19 -23.04
C CYS A 432 -4.07 7.45 -24.16
N GLU A 433 -4.05 8.64 -24.77
CA GLU A 433 -3.02 9.04 -25.73
C GLU A 433 -1.64 9.04 -25.07
N CYS A 434 -1.57 9.57 -23.86
CA CYS A 434 -0.34 9.57 -23.08
C CYS A 434 0.10 8.14 -22.69
N ALA A 435 -0.84 7.23 -22.41
CA ALA A 435 -0.55 5.81 -22.19
C ALA A 435 -0.08 5.09 -23.47
N LYS A 436 -0.70 5.38 -24.62
CA LYS A 436 -0.44 4.75 -25.92
C LYS A 436 0.94 5.05 -26.47
N VAL A 437 1.41 6.31 -26.35
CA VAL A 437 2.76 6.71 -26.78
C VAL A 437 3.84 5.80 -26.19
N ARG A 438 3.62 5.26 -24.99
CA ARG A 438 4.57 4.35 -24.38
C ARG A 438 4.45 2.91 -24.84
N GLU A 439 3.27 2.38 -25.11
CA GLU A 439 3.17 1.00 -25.63
C GLU A 439 4.01 0.87 -26.91
N ASP A 440 3.96 1.91 -27.75
CA ASP A 440 4.80 2.03 -28.94
C ASP A 440 6.31 2.15 -28.59
N GLU A 441 6.69 2.92 -27.56
CA GLU A 441 8.09 3.03 -27.10
C GLU A 441 8.63 1.73 -26.46
N GLU A 442 7.83 1.04 -25.65
CA GLU A 442 8.17 -0.27 -25.08
C GLU A 442 8.31 -1.32 -26.17
N GLU A 443 7.41 -1.34 -27.16
CA GLU A 443 7.51 -2.24 -28.31
C GLU A 443 8.75 -1.92 -29.15
N MET A 444 9.05 -0.64 -29.39
CA MET A 444 10.29 -0.22 -30.07
C MET A 444 11.55 -0.64 -29.29
N LEU A 445 11.56 -0.47 -27.96
CA LEU A 445 12.69 -0.87 -27.11
C LEU A 445 12.84 -2.40 -27.09
N PHE A 446 11.73 -3.14 -27.04
CA PHE A 446 11.72 -4.60 -27.07
C PHE A 446 12.20 -5.14 -28.42
N GLN A 447 11.73 -4.57 -29.54
CA GLN A 447 12.21 -4.89 -30.89
C GLN A 447 13.69 -4.54 -31.07
N SER A 448 14.14 -3.39 -30.54
CA SER A 448 15.55 -3.01 -30.54
C SER A 448 16.41 -4.02 -29.76
N TYR A 449 15.95 -4.45 -28.58
CA TYR A 449 16.61 -5.49 -27.79
C TYR A 449 16.67 -6.84 -28.54
N TYR A 450 15.58 -7.28 -29.15
CA TYR A 450 15.51 -8.52 -29.95
C TYR A 450 16.42 -8.46 -31.19
N ASN A 451 16.51 -7.29 -31.82
CA ASN A 451 17.41 -7.04 -32.94
C ASN A 451 18.89 -7.01 -32.51
N MET A 452 19.21 -6.61 -31.27
CA MET A 452 20.57 -6.70 -30.73
C MET A 452 20.95 -8.13 -30.34
N SER A 453 20.05 -8.88 -29.69
CA SER A 453 20.31 -10.27 -29.28
C SER A 453 20.44 -11.21 -30.49
N SER A 454 19.61 -11.05 -31.52
CA SER A 454 19.70 -11.82 -32.77
C SER A 454 20.99 -11.53 -33.57
N LYS A 455 21.54 -10.31 -33.47
CA LYS A 455 22.85 -9.96 -34.06
C LYS A 455 24.02 -10.58 -33.29
N LEU A 456 23.89 -10.80 -31.98
CA LEU A 456 24.91 -11.49 -31.18
C LEU A 456 24.93 -12.99 -31.48
N VAL A 457 23.77 -13.63 -31.69
CA VAL A 457 23.68 -15.04 -32.11
C VAL A 457 24.24 -15.25 -33.54
N LYS A 458 24.08 -14.28 -34.44
CA LYS A 458 24.71 -14.35 -35.78
C LYS A 458 26.22 -14.12 -35.79
N ARG A 459 26.81 -13.56 -34.73
CA ARG A 459 28.27 -13.38 -34.63
C ARG A 459 28.99 -14.61 -34.09
N SER A 460 28.29 -15.56 -33.46
CA SER A 460 28.88 -16.85 -33.04
C SER A 460 29.10 -17.86 -34.17
N ASP A 461 28.60 -17.60 -35.38
CA ASP A 461 28.80 -18.48 -36.56
C ASP A 461 30.00 -18.08 -37.44
N ILE A 462 30.79 -17.08 -37.04
CA ILE A 462 32.01 -16.69 -37.77
C ILE A 462 33.24 -17.36 -37.13
N LYS A 463 33.49 -18.58 -37.61
CA LYS A 463 34.76 -19.33 -37.69
C LYS A 463 35.66 -19.41 -36.44
N GLY A 464 35.72 -20.64 -35.90
CA GLY A 464 37.00 -21.28 -35.58
C GLY A 464 37.33 -21.45 -34.10
N VAL A 465 36.51 -22.18 -33.34
CA VAL A 465 36.99 -22.83 -32.11
C VAL A 465 36.45 -24.25 -32.08
N GLU A 466 37.38 -25.18 -31.89
CA GLU A 466 37.14 -26.62 -31.83
C GLU A 466 36.17 -27.00 -30.72
N SER A 467 35.23 -27.87 -31.12
CA SER A 467 34.49 -28.85 -30.33
C SER A 467 34.71 -28.89 -28.82
N PHE A 468 33.71 -28.43 -28.06
CA PHE A 468 33.31 -29.07 -26.81
C PHE A 468 31.89 -29.62 -26.96
N ARG A 469 31.79 -30.96 -27.02
CA ARG A 469 30.52 -31.69 -26.92
C ARG A 469 30.02 -31.60 -25.49
N VAL A 470 28.88 -30.96 -25.27
CA VAL A 470 27.98 -31.30 -24.16
C VAL A 470 26.59 -31.52 -24.74
N GLY A 471 26.00 -32.64 -24.35
CA GLY A 471 24.97 -33.36 -25.08
C GLY A 471 23.61 -32.65 -25.18
N ARG A 472 22.98 -32.91 -26.33
CA ARG A 472 21.54 -32.78 -26.57
C ARG A 472 20.74 -33.61 -25.57
N LYS A 473 19.73 -33.00 -24.96
CA LYS A 473 18.41 -33.65 -24.78
C LYS A 473 17.35 -32.58 -24.51
N LEU A 474 16.58 -32.25 -25.54
CA LEU A 474 15.20 -31.77 -25.43
C LEU A 474 14.61 -31.77 -26.84
N GLU A 475 14.12 -32.94 -27.22
CA GLU A 475 13.17 -33.10 -28.30
C GLU A 475 11.74 -32.99 -27.72
N VAL A 476 10.95 -32.16 -28.40
CA VAL A 476 9.53 -32.39 -28.75
C VAL A 476 8.53 -32.53 -27.60
N VAL A 477 7.74 -31.47 -27.36
CA VAL A 477 6.27 -31.56 -27.36
C VAL A 477 5.69 -30.27 -27.94
N VAL A 478 5.26 -30.34 -29.21
CA VAL A 478 4.22 -29.47 -29.79
C VAL A 478 3.08 -30.40 -30.18
N GLY A 479 1.87 -30.11 -29.70
CA GLY A 479 0.62 -30.61 -30.30
C GLY A 479 -0.36 -31.31 -29.36
N ARG A 480 -1.22 -30.52 -28.69
CA ARG A 480 -2.68 -30.53 -28.90
C ARG A 480 -3.32 -29.27 -28.32
#